data_AF-A0A345PAM3-F1
#
_entry.id   AF-A0A345PAM3-F1
#
_cell.length_a   1.000
_cell.length_b   1.000
_cell.length_c   1.000
_cell.angle_alpha   90.00
_cell.angle_beta   90.00
_cell.angle_gamma   90.00
#
_symmetry.space_group_name_H-M   'P 1'
#
loop_
_entity.id
_entity.type
_entity.pdbx_description
1 polymer ?
#
loop_
_entity_poly.entity_id
_entity_poly.type
_entity_poly.pdbx_seq_one_letter_code
_entity_poly.pdbx_strand_id
1 'polypeptide(L)'
;MRMLQKMMNTDLLLKEINDVFPDSPMPDTSELTVHQKDCELCDDVRRYLNVYRHLSVDNKLIRFLHQNLYELSPLAFRWVLPHYLKYCLTEDWAYAQEETYFLVFNLGPAPQLENDTLIRFAALNDKQINCLIDFLSWCTGVEDCIDIEDDINRAFAFLKKLLNQARLKM
;
A
#
# COMPACT_ATOMS: atom_id res chain seq x y z
N MET A 1 13.37 -24.24 -6.82
CA MET A 1 13.98 -24.06 -5.49
C MET A 1 12.99 -23.27 -4.64
N ARG A 2 12.06 -23.96 -3.94
CA ARG A 2 11.05 -23.29 -3.10
C ARG A 2 11.80 -22.67 -1.92
N MET A 3 11.93 -21.34 -1.90
CA MET A 3 12.30 -20.66 -0.66
C MET A 3 11.21 -21.00 0.35
N LEU A 4 11.60 -21.60 1.48
CA LEU A 4 10.73 -21.79 2.63
C LEU A 4 10.44 -20.40 3.22
N GLN A 5 9.52 -19.67 2.59
CA GLN A 5 8.94 -18.48 3.18
C GLN A 5 8.02 -18.95 4.30
N LYS A 6 8.31 -18.50 5.51
CA LYS A 6 7.49 -18.76 6.69
C LYS A 6 6.12 -18.17 6.38
N MET A 7 5.08 -19.00 6.26
CA MET A 7 3.71 -18.50 6.12
C MET A 7 3.43 -17.60 7.30
N MET A 8 3.16 -16.33 7.04
CA MET A 8 2.84 -15.40 8.11
C MET A 8 1.40 -15.59 8.52
N ASN A 9 1.15 -15.59 9.84
CA ASN A 9 -0.20 -15.64 10.38
C ASN A 9 -0.81 -14.23 10.31
N THR A 10 -2.08 -14.14 9.91
CA THR A 10 -2.88 -12.90 9.87
C THR A 10 -2.79 -12.09 11.16
N ASP A 11 -2.90 -12.71 12.33
CA ASP A 11 -2.83 -12.01 13.63
C ASP A 11 -1.46 -11.38 13.88
N LEU A 12 -0.39 -12.08 13.47
CA LEU A 12 0.98 -11.57 13.61
C LEU A 12 1.20 -10.39 12.67
N LEU A 13 0.70 -10.47 11.43
CA LEU A 13 0.80 -9.38 10.47
C LEU A 13 -0.03 -8.17 10.88
N LEU A 14 -1.25 -8.37 11.37
CA LEU A 14 -2.07 -7.28 11.93
C LEU A 14 -1.36 -6.57 13.07
N LYS A 15 -0.72 -7.32 13.97
CA LYS A 15 0.09 -6.75 15.05
C LYS A 15 1.26 -5.95 14.49
N GLU A 16 2.03 -6.51 13.55
CA GLU A 16 3.16 -5.83 12.93
C GLU A 16 2.74 -4.52 12.24
N ILE A 17 1.63 -4.52 11.49
CA ILE A 17 1.09 -3.32 10.85
C ILE A 17 0.84 -2.22 11.89
N ASN A 18 0.23 -2.56 13.02
CA ASN A 18 -0.02 -1.59 14.10
C ASN A 18 1.29 -1.07 14.73
N ASP A 19 2.30 -1.93 14.86
CA ASP A 19 3.59 -1.55 15.47
C ASP A 19 4.43 -0.66 14.54
N VAL A 20 4.36 -0.90 13.22
CA VAL A 20 5.21 -0.24 12.21
C VAL A 20 4.55 1.00 11.59
N PHE A 21 3.23 1.04 11.55
CA PHE A 21 2.44 2.16 11.09
C PHE A 21 1.64 2.75 12.25
N PRO A 22 2.24 3.63 13.07
CA PRO A 22 1.53 4.29 14.15
C PRO A 22 0.42 5.16 13.59
N ASP A 23 -0.65 5.34 14.37
CA ASP A 23 -1.75 6.24 14.04
C ASP A 23 -1.21 7.64 13.73
N SER A 24 -1.50 8.10 12.52
CA SER A 24 -1.09 9.41 12.02
C SER A 24 -2.34 10.20 11.64
N PRO A 25 -2.38 11.52 11.91
CA PRO A 25 -3.41 12.36 11.33
C PRO A 25 -3.32 12.34 9.80
N MET A 26 -4.47 12.59 9.18
CA MET A 26 -4.55 12.87 7.76
C MET A 26 -3.68 14.09 7.40
N PRO A 27 -2.88 14.04 6.32
CA PRO A 27 -2.08 15.18 5.88
C PRO A 27 -2.93 16.40 5.50
N ASP A 28 -2.29 17.56 5.39
CA ASP A 28 -2.96 18.78 4.93
C ASP A 28 -3.46 18.64 3.48
N THR A 29 -4.46 19.43 3.09
CA THR A 29 -5.07 19.30 1.75
C THR A 29 -4.06 19.43 0.62
N SER A 30 -3.05 20.29 0.77
CA SER A 30 -1.93 20.45 -0.17
C SER A 30 -0.98 19.26 -0.19
N GLU A 31 -1.10 18.33 0.74
CA GLU A 31 -0.28 17.13 0.85
C GLU A 31 -1.07 15.86 0.56
N LEU A 32 -2.28 15.96 0.00
CA LEU A 32 -3.09 14.76 -0.29
C LEU A 32 -2.73 14.09 -1.61
N THR A 33 -2.35 14.86 -2.64
CA THR A 33 -2.11 14.34 -3.98
C THR A 33 -0.74 14.72 -4.52
N VAL A 34 -0.24 13.97 -5.51
CA VAL A 34 1.02 14.28 -6.20
C VAL A 34 0.94 15.58 -6.99
N HIS A 35 -0.15 15.80 -7.74
CA HIS A 35 -0.34 17.03 -8.52
C HIS A 35 -1.13 18.07 -7.72
N GLN A 36 -0.64 19.31 -7.74
CA GLN A 36 -1.15 20.42 -6.93
C GLN A 36 -2.06 21.38 -7.69
N LYS A 37 -1.88 21.50 -9.02
CA LYS A 37 -2.62 22.46 -9.85
C LYS A 37 -3.01 21.83 -11.18
N ASP A 38 -4.14 22.27 -11.71
CA ASP A 38 -4.65 21.96 -13.06
C ASP A 38 -4.72 20.45 -13.37
N CYS A 39 -5.10 19.66 -12.36
CA CYS A 39 -5.28 18.21 -12.49
C CYS A 39 -6.64 17.82 -11.90
N GLU A 40 -7.64 17.66 -12.77
CA GLU A 40 -9.02 17.36 -12.38
C GLU A 40 -9.13 16.09 -11.53
N LEU A 41 -8.39 15.03 -11.88
CA LEU A 41 -8.36 13.79 -11.11
C LEU A 41 -7.86 14.01 -9.67
N CYS A 42 -6.77 14.77 -9.50
CA CYS A 42 -6.25 15.09 -8.17
C CYS A 42 -7.18 16.04 -7.39
N ASP A 43 -7.89 16.94 -8.08
CA ASP A 43 -8.89 17.81 -7.45
C ASP A 43 -10.07 17.00 -6.90
N ASP A 44 -10.55 16.00 -7.64
CA ASP A 44 -11.62 15.11 -7.19
C ASP A 44 -11.17 14.21 -6.03
N VAL A 45 -9.96 13.65 -6.09
CA VAL A 45 -9.36 12.90 -4.96
C VAL A 45 -9.24 13.78 -3.72
N ARG A 46 -8.70 15.00 -3.84
CA ARG A 46 -8.63 15.96 -2.73
C ARG A 46 -10.00 16.27 -2.15
N ARG A 47 -11.00 16.50 -3.00
CA ARG A 47 -12.37 16.80 -2.57
C ARG A 47 -12.98 15.63 -1.80
N TYR A 48 -12.86 14.42 -2.32
CA TYR A 48 -13.39 13.22 -1.68
C TYR A 48 -12.70 12.94 -0.34
N LEU A 49 -11.36 13.00 -0.31
CA LEU A 49 -10.57 12.81 0.89
C LEU A 49 -10.87 13.84 1.99
N ASN A 50 -11.11 15.10 1.63
CA ASN A 50 -11.46 16.12 2.62
C ASN A 50 -12.81 15.87 3.31
N VAL A 51 -13.72 15.09 2.74
CA VAL A 51 -14.94 14.64 3.45
C VAL A 51 -14.60 13.77 4.66
N TYR A 52 -13.50 13.03 4.59
CA TYR A 52 -12.99 12.18 5.67
C TYR A 52 -12.07 12.91 6.65
N ARG A 53 -11.90 14.23 6.50
CA ARG A 53 -11.17 15.04 7.48
C ARG A 53 -11.96 14.98 8.79
N HIS A 54 -11.39 14.29 9.79
CA HIS A 54 -12.01 13.96 11.10
C HIS A 54 -12.94 12.74 11.14
N LEU A 55 -13.07 11.98 10.05
CA LEU A 55 -13.76 10.68 10.07
C LEU A 55 -12.75 9.54 10.16
N SER A 56 -13.20 8.39 10.65
CA SER A 56 -12.45 7.15 10.54
C SER A 56 -12.39 6.69 9.08
N VAL A 57 -11.24 6.14 8.66
CA VAL A 57 -11.14 5.44 7.37
C VAL A 57 -12.04 4.20 7.41
N ASP A 58 -13.04 4.17 6.53
CA ASP A 58 -13.98 3.07 6.39
C ASP A 58 -13.79 2.34 5.05
N ASN A 59 -14.58 1.27 4.85
CA ASN A 59 -14.52 0.47 3.64
C ASN A 59 -14.88 1.27 2.37
N LYS A 60 -15.69 2.33 2.48
CA LYS A 60 -16.05 3.18 1.33
C LYS A 60 -14.84 3.97 0.88
N LEU A 61 -14.06 4.51 1.82
CA LEU A 61 -12.82 5.20 1.50
C LEU A 61 -11.80 4.25 0.88
N ILE A 62 -11.61 3.04 1.41
CA ILE A 62 -10.69 2.05 0.83
C ILE A 62 -11.06 1.72 -0.62
N ARG A 63 -12.35 1.49 -0.90
CA ARG A 63 -12.85 1.25 -2.26
C ARG A 63 -12.70 2.44 -3.20
N PHE A 64 -12.88 3.66 -2.70
CA PHE A 64 -12.58 4.85 -3.48
C PHE A 64 -11.09 4.90 -3.84
N LEU A 65 -10.23 4.63 -2.86
CA LEU A 65 -8.78 4.71 -3.02
C LEU A 65 -8.21 3.60 -3.89
N HIS A 66 -8.82 2.41 -3.92
CA HIS A 66 -8.45 1.34 -4.85
C HIS A 66 -8.20 1.85 -6.27
N GLN A 67 -9.06 2.77 -6.76
CA GLN A 67 -8.95 3.34 -8.11
C GLN A 67 -8.07 4.59 -8.17
N ASN A 68 -7.67 5.14 -7.03
CA ASN A 68 -7.04 6.44 -6.89
C ASN A 68 -5.73 6.43 -6.07
N LEU A 69 -5.11 5.25 -5.89
CA LEU A 69 -3.89 5.09 -5.10
C LEU A 69 -2.69 5.79 -5.75
N TYR A 70 -2.68 5.93 -7.08
CA TYR A 70 -1.57 6.51 -7.84
C TYR A 70 -1.51 8.04 -7.70
N GLU A 71 -2.64 8.66 -7.40
CA GLU A 71 -2.84 10.09 -7.26
C GLU A 71 -2.36 10.60 -5.89
N LEU A 72 -2.21 9.69 -4.92
CA LEU A 72 -1.84 10.04 -3.56
C LEU A 72 -0.39 10.54 -3.47
N SER A 73 -0.22 11.61 -2.71
CA SER A 73 1.11 12.06 -2.32
C SER A 73 1.80 10.99 -1.46
N PRO A 74 3.12 11.12 -1.23
CA PRO A 74 3.84 10.20 -0.35
C PRO A 74 3.27 10.19 1.08
N LEU A 75 2.88 11.36 1.61
CA LEU A 75 2.32 11.48 2.96
C LEU A 75 0.91 10.88 3.04
N ALA A 76 0.09 11.10 2.02
CA ALA A 76 -1.26 10.56 1.97
C ALA A 76 -1.26 9.04 1.78
N PHE A 77 -0.36 8.53 0.94
CA PHE A 77 -0.15 7.10 0.77
C PHE A 77 0.27 6.45 2.10
N ARG A 78 1.29 7.00 2.77
CA ARG A 78 1.71 6.51 4.09
C ARG A 78 0.59 6.52 5.13
N TRP A 79 -0.27 7.55 5.11
CA TRP A 79 -1.40 7.66 6.02
C TRP A 79 -2.44 6.57 5.77
N VAL A 80 -2.82 6.31 4.51
CA VAL A 80 -3.90 5.36 4.22
C VAL A 80 -3.47 3.90 4.17
N LEU A 81 -2.21 3.64 3.83
CA LEU A 81 -1.67 2.30 3.65
C LEU A 81 -1.97 1.31 4.80
N PRO A 82 -1.79 1.65 6.10
CA PRO A 82 -2.15 0.73 7.17
C PRO A 82 -3.63 0.38 7.23
N HIS A 83 -4.52 1.30 6.85
CA HIS A 83 -5.96 1.01 6.80
C HIS A 83 -6.28 0.06 5.64
N TYR A 84 -5.64 0.27 4.50
CA TYR A 84 -5.79 -0.60 3.33
C TYR A 84 -5.27 -2.01 3.63
N LEU A 85 -4.09 -2.13 4.25
CA LEU A 85 -3.52 -3.43 4.65
C LEU A 85 -4.45 -4.17 5.62
N LYS A 86 -4.99 -3.49 6.64
CA LYS A 86 -5.95 -4.09 7.58
C LYS A 86 -7.23 -4.55 6.88
N TYR A 87 -7.71 -3.79 5.89
CA TYR A 87 -8.87 -4.18 5.08
C TYR A 87 -8.61 -5.49 4.31
N CYS A 88 -7.44 -5.64 3.68
CA CYS A 88 -7.02 -6.86 2.99
C CYS A 88 -6.95 -8.10 3.90
N LEU A 89 -6.80 -7.90 5.21
CA LEU A 89 -6.66 -8.96 6.22
C LEU A 89 -7.99 -9.28 6.94
N THR A 90 -9.12 -8.71 6.50
CA THR A 90 -10.42 -8.99 7.09
C THR A 90 -10.89 -10.43 6.81
N GLU A 91 -11.70 -10.98 7.73
CA GLU A 91 -12.16 -12.38 7.67
C GLU A 91 -13.01 -12.71 6.43
N ASP A 92 -13.57 -11.69 5.77
CA ASP A 92 -14.39 -11.87 4.57
C ASP A 92 -13.58 -11.58 3.31
N TRP A 93 -12.76 -12.55 2.95
CA TRP A 93 -11.85 -12.49 1.81
C TRP A 93 -12.56 -12.20 0.48
N ALA A 94 -13.80 -12.66 0.30
CA ALA A 94 -14.57 -12.39 -0.91
C ALA A 94 -14.83 -10.89 -1.15
N TYR A 95 -14.88 -10.08 -0.08
CA TYR A 95 -15.00 -8.62 -0.18
C TYR A 95 -13.67 -7.87 -0.26
N ALA A 96 -12.55 -8.56 -0.01
CA ALA A 96 -11.22 -7.95 0.05
C ALA A 96 -10.27 -8.43 -1.05
N GLN A 97 -10.68 -9.43 -1.84
CA GLN A 97 -9.87 -10.03 -2.89
C GLN A 97 -9.46 -8.99 -3.94
N GLU A 98 -10.41 -8.24 -4.49
CA GLU A 98 -10.12 -7.22 -5.51
C GLU A 98 -9.19 -6.13 -4.97
N GLU A 99 -9.46 -5.59 -3.78
CA GLU A 99 -8.61 -4.59 -3.15
C GLU A 99 -7.21 -5.13 -2.87
N THR A 100 -7.08 -6.39 -2.46
CA THR A 100 -5.79 -7.05 -2.24
C THR A 100 -5.00 -7.15 -3.54
N TYR A 101 -5.64 -7.56 -4.63
CA TYR A 101 -4.98 -7.67 -5.93
C TYR A 101 -4.47 -6.30 -6.38
N PHE A 102 -5.32 -5.29 -6.32
CA PHE A 102 -4.95 -3.92 -6.68
C PHE A 102 -3.83 -3.36 -5.82
N LEU A 103 -3.81 -3.67 -4.52
CA LEU A 103 -2.69 -3.30 -3.68
C LEU A 103 -1.40 -3.99 -4.13
N VAL A 104 -1.42 -5.29 -4.40
CA VAL A 104 -0.24 -6.02 -4.92
C VAL A 104 0.27 -5.41 -6.22
N PHE A 105 -0.62 -5.07 -7.18
CA PHE A 105 -0.25 -4.37 -8.41
C PHE A 105 0.42 -3.01 -8.13
N ASN A 106 -0.07 -2.27 -7.13
CA ASN A 106 0.50 -0.99 -6.70
C ASN A 106 1.86 -1.11 -6.00
N LEU A 107 2.12 -2.24 -5.34
CA LEU A 107 3.39 -2.54 -4.68
C LEU A 107 4.48 -3.00 -5.67
N GLY A 108 4.07 -3.57 -6.81
CA GLY A 108 4.96 -4.01 -7.88
C GLY A 108 4.66 -3.30 -9.20
N PRO A 109 5.14 -2.07 -9.40
CA PRO A 109 4.83 -1.31 -10.60
C PRO A 109 5.42 -1.96 -11.86
N ALA A 110 4.78 -1.71 -13.00
CA ALA A 110 5.41 -1.93 -14.30
C ALA A 110 6.63 -1.00 -14.47
N PRO A 111 7.65 -1.37 -15.28
CA PRO A 111 8.89 -0.59 -15.41
C PRO A 111 8.67 0.90 -15.71
N GLN A 112 7.68 1.23 -16.55
CA GLN A 112 7.34 2.60 -16.92
C GLN A 112 6.70 3.43 -15.78
N LEU A 113 6.22 2.77 -14.72
CA LEU A 113 5.59 3.40 -13.55
C LEU A 113 6.49 3.35 -12.30
N GLU A 114 7.72 2.84 -12.42
CA GLU A 114 8.63 2.72 -11.27
C GLU A 114 8.90 4.08 -10.63
N ASN A 115 9.22 5.13 -11.42
CA ASN A 115 9.54 6.45 -10.89
C ASN A 115 8.39 7.07 -10.08
N ASP A 116 7.16 6.98 -10.58
CA ASP A 116 5.98 7.50 -9.89
C ASP A 116 5.74 6.74 -8.59
N THR A 117 6.00 5.44 -8.60
CA THR A 117 5.92 4.59 -7.40
C THR A 117 7.04 4.92 -6.40
N LEU A 118 8.26 5.22 -6.86
CA LEU A 118 9.35 5.69 -5.99
C LEU A 118 8.94 6.97 -5.26
N ILE A 119 8.32 7.93 -5.95
CA ILE A 119 7.82 9.16 -5.34
C ILE A 119 6.81 8.82 -4.26
N ARG A 120 5.76 8.04 -4.58
CA ARG A 120 4.71 7.66 -3.62
C ARG A 120 5.25 6.92 -2.39
N PHE A 121 6.34 6.17 -2.55
CA PHE A 121 6.98 5.43 -1.46
C PHE A 121 7.98 6.28 -0.65
N ALA A 122 8.27 7.51 -1.07
CA ALA A 122 9.33 8.34 -0.48
C ALA A 122 9.10 8.69 1.01
N ALA A 123 7.87 8.58 1.53
CA ALA A 123 7.57 8.82 2.94
C ALA A 123 7.69 7.56 3.82
N LEU A 124 7.92 6.38 3.22
CA LEU A 124 8.05 5.12 3.93
C LEU A 124 9.48 4.88 4.39
N ASN A 125 9.62 4.31 5.58
CA ASN A 125 10.91 3.87 6.12
C ASN A 125 11.14 2.35 5.90
N ASP A 126 12.36 1.89 6.16
CA ASP A 126 12.73 0.48 5.99
C ASP A 126 11.83 -0.51 6.75
N LYS A 127 11.36 -0.17 7.96
CA LYS A 127 10.46 -1.05 8.71
C LYS A 127 9.12 -1.17 7.99
N GLN A 128 8.59 -0.07 7.49
CA GLN A 128 7.34 -0.03 6.71
C GLN A 128 7.47 -0.82 5.41
N ILE A 129 8.61 -0.70 4.71
CA ILE A 129 8.88 -1.49 3.50
C ILE A 129 8.99 -2.99 3.82
N ASN A 130 9.64 -3.37 4.93
CA ASN A 130 9.69 -4.77 5.36
C ASN A 130 8.29 -5.31 5.71
N CYS A 131 7.46 -4.53 6.40
CA CYS A 131 6.07 -4.90 6.68
C CYS A 131 5.25 -5.16 5.39
N LEU A 132 5.53 -4.42 4.29
CA LEU A 132 4.92 -4.70 2.98
C LEU A 132 5.44 -6.00 2.33
N ILE A 133 6.73 -6.31 2.48
CA ILE A 133 7.30 -7.60 2.06
C ILE A 133 6.64 -8.75 2.84
N ASP A 134 6.43 -8.54 4.12
CA ASP A 134 5.77 -9.45 5.03
C ASP A 134 4.30 -9.64 4.61
N PHE A 135 3.57 -8.57 4.27
CA PHE A 135 2.24 -8.66 3.65
C PHE A 135 2.23 -9.50 2.35
N LEU A 136 3.18 -9.28 1.43
CA LEU A 136 3.29 -10.11 0.21
C LEU A 136 3.56 -11.58 0.54
N SER A 137 4.34 -11.85 1.60
CA SER A 137 4.59 -13.22 2.07
C SER A 137 3.33 -13.87 2.64
N TRP A 138 2.48 -13.10 3.29
CA TRP A 138 1.15 -13.57 3.70
C TRP A 138 0.29 -13.92 2.47
N CYS A 139 0.26 -13.07 1.43
CA CYS A 139 -0.50 -13.34 0.20
C CYS A 139 -0.10 -14.67 -0.46
N THR A 140 1.18 -15.06 -0.44
CA THR A 140 1.61 -16.36 -1.00
C THR A 140 1.00 -17.58 -0.30
N GLY A 141 0.48 -17.41 0.92
CA GLY A 141 -0.18 -18.44 1.70
C GLY A 141 -1.71 -18.48 1.52
N VAL A 142 -2.29 -17.54 0.79
CA VAL A 142 -3.74 -17.46 0.52
C VAL A 142 -4.03 -18.15 -0.81
N GLU A 143 -4.89 -19.18 -0.79
CA GLU A 143 -5.19 -20.01 -1.97
C GLU A 143 -5.68 -19.17 -3.16
N ASP A 144 -6.52 -18.17 -2.91
CA ASP A 144 -7.03 -17.33 -3.97
C ASP A 144 -5.97 -16.39 -4.58
N CYS A 145 -4.85 -16.12 -3.90
CA CYS A 145 -3.78 -15.29 -4.47
C CYS A 145 -2.90 -16.01 -5.50
N ILE A 146 -3.17 -17.28 -5.81
CA ILE A 146 -2.41 -18.05 -6.81
C ILE A 146 -2.41 -17.35 -8.17
N ASP A 147 -3.53 -16.72 -8.55
CA ASP A 147 -3.68 -16.08 -9.86
C ASP A 147 -2.82 -14.80 -10.04
N ILE A 148 -2.25 -14.28 -8.96
CA ILE A 148 -1.41 -13.07 -8.96
C ILE A 148 0.03 -13.33 -8.49
N GLU A 149 0.50 -14.58 -8.53
CA GLU A 149 1.85 -14.96 -8.08
C GLU A 149 2.96 -14.13 -8.78
N ASP A 150 2.82 -13.89 -10.09
CA ASP A 150 3.79 -13.09 -10.85
C ASP A 150 3.82 -11.62 -10.38
N ASP A 151 2.68 -11.06 -10.02
CA ASP A 151 2.57 -9.70 -9.49
C ASP A 151 3.14 -9.59 -8.08
N ILE A 152 2.90 -10.61 -7.24
CA ILE A 152 3.54 -10.74 -5.93
C ILE A 152 5.06 -10.78 -6.08
N ASN A 153 5.59 -11.59 -7.01
CA ASN A 153 7.01 -11.68 -7.28
C ASN A 153 7.61 -10.36 -7.77
N ARG A 154 6.90 -9.65 -8.65
CA ARG A 154 7.31 -8.32 -9.12
C ARG A 154 7.35 -7.31 -7.97
N ALA A 155 6.34 -7.31 -7.11
CA ALA A 155 6.28 -6.48 -5.91
C ALA A 155 7.44 -6.79 -4.95
N PHE A 156 7.74 -8.08 -4.69
CA PHE A 156 8.90 -8.47 -3.89
C PHE A 156 10.21 -7.92 -4.45
N ALA A 157 10.42 -8.05 -5.76
CA ALA A 157 11.64 -7.57 -6.42
C ALA A 157 11.79 -6.05 -6.28
N PHE A 158 10.69 -5.31 -6.48
CA PHE A 158 10.67 -3.86 -6.34
C PHE A 158 10.96 -3.41 -4.90
N LEU A 159 10.27 -3.96 -3.90
CA LEU A 159 10.48 -3.59 -2.49
C LEU A 159 11.90 -3.94 -1.99
N LYS A 160 12.46 -5.07 -2.42
CA LYS A 160 13.86 -5.42 -2.11
C LYS A 160 14.85 -4.47 -2.77
N LYS A 161 14.57 -4.01 -4.00
CA LYS A 161 15.37 -2.99 -4.69
C LYS A 161 15.38 -1.69 -3.89
N LEU A 162 14.24 -1.25 -3.36
CA LEU A 162 14.14 -0.06 -2.49
C LEU A 162 15.05 -0.15 -1.26
N LEU A 163 14.97 -1.25 -0.52
CA LEU A 163 15.81 -1.46 0.68
C LEU A 163 17.30 -1.44 0.36
N ASN A 164 17.71 -2.00 -0.78
CA ASN A 164 19.10 -2.01 -1.19
C ASN A 164 19.59 -0.63 -1.65
N GLN A 165 18.75 0.16 -2.32
CA GLN A 165 19.09 1.52 -2.75
C GLN A 165 19.23 2.50 -1.57
N ALA A 166 18.41 2.36 -0.53
CA ALA A 166 18.53 3.17 0.69
C ALA A 166 19.88 2.95 1.39
N ARG A 167 20.36 1.70 1.42
CA ARG A 167 21.63 1.31 2.04
C ARG A 167 22.87 1.82 1.29
N LEU A 168 22.76 2.06 -0.02
CA LEU A 168 23.87 2.57 -0.85
C LEU A 168 24.06 4.10 -0.74
N LYS A 169 23.13 4.80 -0.10
CA LYS A 169 23.19 6.26 0.13
C LYS A 169 23.71 6.63 1.53
N MET A 170 24.03 5.64 2.36
CA MET A 170 24.68 5.79 3.68
C MET A 170 26.18 5.53 3.57
#